data_AF-A0AA47BV80-F1
#
_entry.id   AF-A0AA47BV80-F1
#
_cell.length_a   1.000
_cell.length_b   1.000
_cell.length_c   1.000
_cell.angle_alpha   90.00
_cell.angle_beta   90.00
_cell.angle_gamma   90.00
#
_symmetry.space_group_name_H-M   'P 1'
#
loop_
_entity.id
_entity.type
_entity.pdbx_description
1 polymer ?
#
loop_
_entity_poly.entity_id
_entity_poly.type
_entity_poly.pdbx_seq_one_letter_code
_entity_poly.pdbx_strand_id
1 'polypeptide(L)'
;RIRRITPAGVVSTFAGTGTKDFADGTGAAAMFNQPSGVAVDSSGIVYVGDTLNNRIRKITPAGVVTTFAGSDTRGHKDATGTEAQFKHPGGVAVDSSGTVFVADTANNRIRKIEYKVP
;
A
#
# COMPACT_ATOMS: atom_id res chain seq x y z
N ARG A 1 11.32 -0.70 1.55
CA ARG A 1 11.28 -1.92 0.70
C ARG A 1 10.44 -3.00 1.36
N ILE A 2 9.87 -3.92 0.59
CA ILE A 2 9.07 -5.06 1.04
C ILE A 2 9.87 -6.36 0.84
N ARG A 3 9.89 -7.21 1.85
CA ARG A 3 10.62 -8.49 1.84
C ARG A 3 9.64 -9.64 1.71
N ARG A 4 10.03 -10.69 0.98
CA ARG A 4 9.31 -11.96 0.90
C ARG A 4 10.13 -13.02 1.61
N ILE A 5 9.46 -13.84 2.41
CA ILE A 5 10.05 -14.97 3.13
C ILE A 5 9.33 -16.23 2.69
N THR A 6 10.07 -17.24 2.23
CA THR A 6 9.46 -18.54 1.86
C THR A 6 9.23 -19.41 3.10
N PRO A 7 8.44 -20.50 3.03
CA PRO A 7 8.31 -21.45 4.13
C PRO A 7 9.64 -22.07 4.58
N ALA A 8 10.64 -22.11 3.69
CA ALA A 8 12.00 -22.55 4.02
C ALA A 8 12.85 -21.46 4.71
N GLY A 9 12.27 -20.29 5.02
CA GLY A 9 12.97 -19.17 5.66
C GLY A 9 13.85 -18.33 4.73
N VAL A 10 13.78 -18.53 3.41
CA VAL A 10 14.60 -17.77 2.45
C VAL A 10 14.03 -16.36 2.29
N VAL A 11 14.86 -15.34 2.58
CA VAL A 11 14.46 -13.93 2.50
C VAL A 11 14.94 -13.29 1.20
N SER A 12 14.02 -12.79 0.38
CA SER A 12 14.33 -11.99 -0.82
C SER A 12 13.72 -10.59 -0.74
N THR A 13 14.19 -9.66 -1.58
CA THR A 13 13.45 -8.42 -1.83
C THR A 13 12.31 -8.73 -2.78
N PHE A 14 11.09 -8.32 -2.43
CA PHE A 14 9.93 -8.45 -3.31
C PHE A 14 9.74 -7.18 -4.14
N ALA A 15 9.78 -6.02 -3.48
CA ALA A 15 9.73 -4.72 -4.13
C ALA A 15 10.48 -3.65 -3.31
N GLY A 16 10.98 -2.61 -3.98
CA GLY A 16 11.64 -1.48 -3.34
C GLY A 16 13.16 -1.51 -3.41
N THR A 17 13.76 -0.37 -3.73
CA THR A 17 15.23 -0.15 -3.69
C THR A 17 15.80 -0.21 -2.26
N GLY A 18 15.04 0.26 -1.28
CA GLY A 18 15.53 0.47 0.10
C GLY A 18 15.88 1.93 0.40
N THR A 19 15.95 2.79 -0.62
CA THR A 19 16.07 4.24 -0.48
C THR A 19 14.70 4.86 -0.24
N LYS A 20 14.61 5.84 0.67
CA LYS A 20 13.39 6.60 0.92
C LYS A 20 13.07 7.47 -0.29
N ASP A 21 11.96 7.19 -0.97
CA ASP A 21 11.45 7.99 -2.08
C ASP A 21 10.05 7.49 -2.48
N PHE A 22 9.51 8.00 -3.59
CA PHE A 22 8.28 7.55 -4.21
C PHE A 22 8.49 7.22 -5.69
N ALA A 23 8.22 5.97 -6.06
CA ALA A 23 8.12 5.56 -7.45
C ALA A 23 7.25 4.31 -7.57
N ASP A 24 6.30 4.31 -8.50
CA ASP A 24 5.69 3.09 -9.02
C ASP A 24 6.71 2.36 -9.93
N GLY A 25 6.55 1.05 -10.10
CA GLY A 25 7.49 0.24 -10.88
C GLY A 25 7.50 -1.22 -10.47
N THR A 26 8.29 -2.03 -11.17
CA THR A 26 8.37 -3.48 -10.92
C THR A 26 9.56 -3.83 -10.05
N GLY A 27 9.33 -4.60 -8.99
CA GLY A 27 10.38 -5.13 -8.12
C GLY A 27 11.28 -4.02 -7.55
N ALA A 28 12.56 -4.05 -7.89
CA ALA A 28 13.55 -3.09 -7.40
C ALA A 28 13.39 -1.67 -7.98
N ALA A 29 12.61 -1.47 -9.05
CA ALA A 29 12.35 -0.14 -9.61
C ALA A 29 11.36 0.69 -8.79
N ALA A 30 10.53 0.05 -7.96
CA ALA A 30 9.63 0.76 -7.06
C ALA A 30 10.39 1.40 -5.89
N MET A 31 9.85 2.48 -5.35
CA MET A 31 10.38 3.14 -4.14
C MET A 31 9.24 3.42 -3.15
N PHE A 32 9.60 3.36 -1.86
CA PHE A 32 8.70 3.52 -0.72
C PHE A 32 9.38 4.39 0.32
N ASN A 33 8.58 5.09 1.13
CA ASN A 33 9.05 5.93 2.21
C ASN A 33 8.37 5.55 3.53
N GLN A 34 9.13 4.86 4.38
CA GLN A 34 8.66 4.30 5.65
C GLN A 34 7.37 3.45 5.51
N PRO A 35 7.36 2.39 4.68
CA PRO A 35 6.22 1.49 4.62
C PRO A 35 6.02 0.79 5.97
N SER A 36 4.80 0.77 6.51
CA SER A 36 4.53 0.26 7.86
C SER A 36 3.49 -0.87 7.94
N GLY A 37 2.32 -0.71 7.30
CA GLY A 37 1.30 -1.75 7.21
C GLY A 37 1.41 -2.58 5.93
N VAL A 38 1.11 -3.87 6.03
CA VAL A 38 1.02 -4.80 4.90
C VAL A 38 -0.15 -5.78 5.07
N ALA A 39 -0.92 -5.99 4.02
CA ALA A 39 -1.97 -7.00 3.96
C ALA A 39 -1.91 -7.74 2.61
N VAL A 40 -2.36 -8.99 2.56
CA VAL A 40 -2.38 -9.80 1.34
C VAL A 40 -3.77 -10.38 1.15
N ASP A 41 -4.36 -10.21 -0.04
CA ASP A 41 -5.66 -10.81 -0.35
C ASP A 41 -5.53 -12.28 -0.79
N SER A 42 -6.67 -12.95 -1.01
CA SER A 42 -6.72 -14.36 -1.44
C SER A 42 -6.14 -14.60 -2.83
N SER A 43 -5.96 -13.56 -3.64
CA SER A 43 -5.34 -13.62 -4.97
C SER A 43 -3.83 -13.33 -4.93
N GLY A 44 -3.27 -13.07 -3.75
CA GLY A 44 -1.86 -12.76 -3.55
C GLY A 44 -1.47 -11.32 -3.88
N ILE A 45 -2.44 -10.41 -4.03
CA ILE A 45 -2.16 -8.98 -4.12
C ILE A 45 -1.75 -8.47 -2.74
N VAL A 46 -0.66 -7.73 -2.69
CA VAL A 46 -0.16 -7.11 -1.46
C VAL A 46 -0.56 -5.63 -1.42
N TYR A 47 -1.17 -5.20 -0.33
CA TYR A 47 -1.47 -3.80 -0.05
C TYR A 47 -0.52 -3.28 1.01
N VAL A 48 0.05 -2.09 0.79
CA VAL A 48 1.08 -1.50 1.66
C VAL A 48 0.69 -0.08 2.03
N GLY A 49 0.75 0.25 3.33
CA GLY A 49 0.71 1.62 3.80
C GLY A 49 2.08 2.27 3.58
N ASP A 50 2.20 3.11 2.55
CA ASP A 50 3.43 3.86 2.25
C ASP A 50 3.39 5.19 2.98
N THR A 51 3.65 5.09 4.30
CA THR A 51 3.18 6.03 5.31
C THR A 51 3.62 7.47 5.06
N LEU A 52 4.90 7.71 4.79
CA LEU A 52 5.37 9.09 4.56
C LEU A 52 5.03 9.62 3.17
N ASN A 53 4.70 8.74 2.23
CA ASN A 53 4.19 9.10 0.90
C ASN A 53 2.67 9.28 0.88
N ASN A 54 1.95 9.11 2.00
CA ASN A 54 0.51 9.35 2.16
C ASN A 54 -0.39 8.54 1.20
N ARG A 55 0.03 7.31 0.91
CA ARG A 55 -0.61 6.44 -0.09
C ARG A 55 -0.74 5.01 0.39
N ILE A 56 -1.72 4.33 -0.19
CA ILE A 56 -1.80 2.88 -0.21
C ILE A 56 -1.26 2.40 -1.54
N ARG A 57 -0.29 1.49 -1.50
CA ARG A 57 0.35 0.89 -2.67
C ARG A 57 -0.18 -0.52 -2.86
N LYS A 58 -0.36 -0.93 -4.10
CA LYS A 58 -0.77 -2.28 -4.50
C LYS A 58 0.39 -2.95 -5.21
N ILE A 59 0.67 -4.21 -4.87
CA ILE A 59 1.72 -5.02 -5.49
C ILE A 59 1.11 -6.31 -6.00
N THR A 60 1.26 -6.60 -7.29
CA THR A 60 0.82 -7.89 -7.85
C THR A 60 1.78 -9.02 -7.46
N PRO A 61 1.39 -10.31 -7.57
CA PRO A 61 2.31 -11.44 -7.37
C PRO A 61 3.58 -11.38 -8.26
N ALA A 62 3.48 -10.73 -9.42
CA ALA A 62 4.59 -10.49 -10.33
C ALA A 62 5.52 -9.33 -9.88
N GLY A 63 5.22 -8.68 -8.76
CA GLY A 63 6.02 -7.58 -8.19
C GLY A 63 5.77 -6.22 -8.82
N VAL A 64 4.69 -6.03 -9.58
CA VAL A 64 4.32 -4.73 -10.15
C VAL A 64 3.70 -3.88 -9.05
N VAL A 65 4.34 -2.75 -8.72
CA VAL A 65 3.87 -1.80 -7.71
C VAL A 65 3.17 -0.63 -8.39
N THR A 66 1.94 -0.35 -7.95
CA THR A 66 1.16 0.83 -8.35
C THR A 66 0.60 1.57 -7.15
N THR A 67 0.25 2.84 -7.32
CA THR A 67 -0.57 3.57 -6.34
C THR A 67 -2.02 3.12 -6.41
N PHE A 68 -2.55 2.60 -5.31
CA PHE A 68 -3.95 2.16 -5.22
C PHE A 68 -4.87 3.30 -4.81
N ALA A 69 -4.46 4.08 -3.79
CA ALA A 69 -5.17 5.26 -3.36
C ALA A 69 -4.23 6.25 -2.65
N GLY A 70 -4.61 7.53 -2.64
CA GLY A 70 -3.83 8.60 -2.00
C GLY A 70 -3.03 9.45 -2.99
N SER A 71 -2.55 10.60 -2.50
CA SER A 71 -1.82 11.61 -3.28
C SER A 71 -0.67 12.19 -2.46
N ASP A 72 0.11 13.11 -3.07
CA ASP A 72 1.14 13.88 -2.35
C ASP A 72 0.55 14.85 -1.32
N THR A 73 -0.74 15.15 -1.44
CA THR A 73 -1.44 16.07 -0.53
C THR A 73 -1.92 15.32 0.70
N ARG A 74 -1.33 15.68 1.84
CA ARG A 74 -1.82 15.25 3.16
C ARG A 74 -3.21 15.83 3.41
N GLY A 75 -4.13 14.99 3.82
CA GLY A 75 -5.51 15.39 4.10
C GLY A 75 -6.37 14.17 4.37
N HIS A 76 -7.68 14.35 4.43
CA HIS A 76 -8.63 13.28 4.71
C HIS A 76 -9.75 13.19 3.66
N LYS A 77 -9.56 13.80 2.48
CA LYS A 77 -10.55 13.85 1.40
C LYS A 77 -10.92 12.44 0.95
N ASP A 78 -12.22 12.16 0.99
CA ASP A 78 -12.84 10.98 0.39
C ASP A 78 -12.93 11.19 -1.12
N ALA A 79 -12.37 10.26 -1.89
CA ALA A 79 -12.49 10.22 -3.34
C ALA A 79 -12.00 8.86 -3.86
N THR A 80 -12.00 8.69 -5.18
CA THR A 80 -11.53 7.47 -5.84
C THR A 80 -10.04 7.55 -6.13
N GLY A 81 -9.31 6.46 -5.85
CA GLY A 81 -7.91 6.30 -6.24
C GLY A 81 -7.00 7.44 -5.75
N THR A 82 -6.28 8.06 -6.69
CA THR A 82 -5.30 9.11 -6.40
C THR A 82 -5.92 10.47 -6.07
N GLU A 83 -7.24 10.63 -6.17
CA GLU A 83 -7.91 11.84 -5.70
C GLU A 83 -8.16 11.84 -4.19
N ALA A 84 -8.09 10.66 -3.57
CA ALA A 84 -8.20 10.52 -2.13
C ALA A 84 -6.97 11.11 -1.44
N GLN A 85 -7.14 11.55 -0.20
CA GLN A 85 -6.05 12.05 0.63
C GLN A 85 -5.99 11.27 1.93
N PHE A 86 -4.77 10.92 2.33
CA PHE A 86 -4.45 10.33 3.63
C PHE A 86 -3.43 11.21 4.35
N LYS A 87 -3.22 10.96 5.63
CA LYS A 87 -2.14 11.55 6.42
C LYS A 87 -1.51 10.46 7.27
N HIS A 88 -0.33 10.01 6.83
CA HIS A 88 0.41 8.91 7.44
C HIS A 88 -0.43 7.62 7.60
N PRO A 89 -0.89 7.01 6.49
CA PRO A 89 -1.56 5.72 6.55
C PRO A 89 -0.61 4.65 7.09
N GLY A 90 -0.98 4.05 8.22
CA GLY A 90 -0.18 3.08 8.97
C GLY A 90 -0.59 1.65 8.66
N GLY A 91 -1.49 1.11 9.48
CA GLY A 91 -2.03 -0.24 9.34
C GLY A 91 -2.93 -0.41 8.12
N VAL A 92 -2.86 -1.59 7.51
CA VAL A 92 -3.68 -2.00 6.36
C VAL A 92 -4.22 -3.41 6.62
N ALA A 93 -5.49 -3.65 6.30
CA ALA A 93 -6.12 -4.97 6.28
C ALA A 93 -6.96 -5.11 5.01
N VAL A 94 -7.17 -6.34 4.54
CA VAL A 94 -8.03 -6.62 3.38
C VAL A 94 -8.94 -7.80 3.71
N ASP A 95 -10.21 -7.69 3.34
CA ASP A 95 -11.18 -8.77 3.54
C ASP A 95 -11.28 -9.70 2.30
N SER A 96 -12.09 -10.74 2.40
CA SER A 96 -12.30 -11.72 1.33
C SER A 96 -13.02 -11.15 0.09
N SER A 97 -13.65 -9.96 0.22
CA SER A 97 -14.26 -9.25 -0.91
C SER A 97 -13.25 -8.34 -1.65
N GLY A 98 -12.05 -8.18 -1.10
CA GLY A 98 -11.03 -7.25 -1.60
C GLY A 98 -11.20 -5.82 -1.08
N THR A 99 -12.07 -5.59 -0.08
CA THR A 99 -12.19 -4.27 0.56
C THR A 99 -11.00 -4.06 1.48
N VAL A 100 -10.33 -2.91 1.31
CA VAL A 100 -9.12 -2.56 2.06
C VAL A 100 -9.46 -1.57 3.17
N PHE A 101 -9.13 -1.92 4.41
CA PHE A 101 -9.24 -1.06 5.58
C PHE A 101 -7.88 -0.46 5.91
N VAL A 102 -7.86 0.83 6.23
CA VAL A 102 -6.65 1.63 6.44
C VAL A 102 -6.77 2.41 7.75
N ALA A 103 -5.76 2.29 8.61
CA ALA A 103 -5.58 3.21 9.71
C ALA A 103 -4.92 4.51 9.17
N ASP A 104 -5.71 5.55 8.99
CA ASP A 104 -5.26 6.87 8.55
C ASP A 104 -4.77 7.66 9.77
N THR A 105 -3.61 7.25 10.27
CA THR A 105 -3.17 7.44 11.66
C THR A 105 -3.14 8.89 12.08
N ALA A 106 -2.61 9.81 11.26
CA ALA A 106 -2.50 11.21 11.64
C ALA A 106 -3.77 12.03 11.35
N ASN A 107 -4.80 11.40 10.79
CA ASN A 107 -6.16 11.94 10.71
C ASN A 107 -7.10 11.34 11.76
N ASN A 108 -6.64 10.43 12.61
CA ASN A 108 -7.43 9.75 13.64
C ASN A 108 -8.66 9.02 13.09
N ARG A 109 -8.51 8.33 11.94
CA ARG A 109 -9.60 7.63 11.25
C ARG A 109 -9.23 6.21 10.86
N ILE A 110 -10.24 5.34 10.83
CA ILE A 110 -10.22 4.13 10.03
C ILE A 110 -10.99 4.40 8.74
N ARG A 111 -10.39 4.07 7.61
CA ARG A 111 -10.87 4.37 6.26
C ARG A 111 -11.04 3.05 5.51
N LYS A 112 -12.08 2.92 4.68
CA LYS A 112 -12.24 1.78 3.76
C LYS A 112 -12.04 2.22 2.31
N ILE A 113 -11.48 1.34 1.50
CA ILE A 113 -11.36 1.48 0.04
C ILE A 113 -12.05 0.24 -0.54
N GLU A 114 -13.18 0.45 -1.20
CA GLU A 114 -14.00 -0.62 -1.79
C GLU A 114 -14.04 -0.47 -3.32
N TYR A 115 -14.14 -1.60 -4.02
CA TYR A 115 -14.48 -1.58 -5.43
C TYR A 115 -15.98 -1.30 -5.53
N LYS A 116 -16.36 -0.14 -6.07
CA LYS A 116 -17.75 0.06 -6.48
C LYS A 116 -17.97 -0.74 -7.76
N VAL A 117 -18.74 -1.82 -7.68
CA VAL A 117 -19.35 -2.40 -8.88
C VAL A 117 -20.32 -1.34 -9.39
N PRO A 118 -20.29 -0.98 -10.69
CA PRO A 118 -21.25 -0.05 -11.29
C PRO A 118 -22.70 -0.48 -11.06
#